data_AF-A0A7K7R8Y5-F1
#
_entry.id   AF-A0A7K7R8Y5-F1
#
_cell.length_a   1.000
_cell.length_b   1.000
_cell.length_c   1.000
_cell.angle_alpha   90.00
_cell.angle_beta   90.00
_cell.angle_gamma   90.00
#
_symmetry.space_group_name_H-M   'P 1'
#
loop_
_entity.id
_entity.type
_entity.pdbx_description
1 polymer ?
#
loop_
_entity_poly.entity_id
_entity_poly.type
_entity_poly.pdbx_seq_one_letter_code
_entity_poly.pdbx_strand_id
1 'polypeptide(L)'
;ILGAPWLDLGAVLTPQCLQADIYRADFEAERAAREQLHGQREALQEELNQLRLRLGGDGARARLEEMRNRHSEPPPAPVPGRGFGGLLPPAEEGPDLCCPKCQYKAPDMDTLQIHVMDCIK
;
A
#
# COMPACT_ATOMS: atom_id res chain seq x y z
N ILE A 1 40.30 -33.63 50.08
CA ILE A 1 39.81 -33.23 48.74
C ILE A 1 38.50 -32.49 48.98
N LEU A 2 38.57 -31.19 49.29
CA LEU A 2 37.38 -30.34 49.44
C LEU A 2 37.53 -29.25 48.39
N GLY A 3 36.84 -29.42 47.27
CA GLY A 3 36.75 -28.41 46.21
C GLY A 3 35.92 -27.24 46.71
N ALA A 4 36.44 -26.03 46.59
CA ALA A 4 35.79 -24.82 47.05
C ALA A 4 34.61 -24.46 46.12
N PRO A 5 33.33 -24.51 46.58
CA PRO A 5 32.14 -24.23 45.76
C PRO A 5 31.97 -22.76 45.36
N TRP A 6 32.89 -21.89 45.79
CA TRP A 6 32.84 -20.44 45.56
C TRP A 6 33.47 -20.01 44.22
N LEU A 7 34.25 -20.89 43.58
CA LEU A 7 34.91 -20.60 42.31
C LEU A 7 33.91 -20.51 41.14
N ASP A 8 32.76 -21.20 41.23
CA ASP A 8 31.72 -21.16 40.18
C ASP A 8 30.84 -19.90 40.24
N LEU A 9 30.54 -19.37 41.43
CA LEU A 9 29.78 -18.11 41.55
C LEU A 9 30.58 -16.90 41.05
N GLY A 10 31.91 -16.93 41.18
CA GLY A 10 32.80 -15.85 40.74
C GLY A 10 32.96 -15.76 39.22
N ALA A 11 32.83 -16.87 38.50
CA ALA A 11 32.98 -16.91 37.04
C ALA A 11 31.85 -16.14 36.31
N VAL A 12 30.61 -16.27 36.81
CA VAL A 12 29.41 -15.62 36.25
C VAL A 12 29.39 -14.10 36.50
N LEU A 13 30.10 -13.63 37.53
CA LEU A 13 30.10 -12.22 37.96
C LEU A 13 31.26 -11.39 37.39
N THR A 14 32.09 -11.95 36.52
CA THR A 14 33.13 -11.14 35.87
C THR A 14 32.50 -10.23 34.81
N PRO A 15 32.93 -8.95 34.71
CA PRO A 15 32.39 -8.02 33.73
C PRO A 15 32.59 -8.50 32.28
N GLN A 16 33.58 -9.35 32.02
CA GLN A 16 33.82 -9.95 30.70
C GLN A 16 32.82 -11.06 30.36
N CYS A 17 32.44 -11.91 31.32
CA CYS A 17 31.38 -12.90 31.12
C CYS A 17 30.02 -12.21 30.94
N LEU A 18 29.71 -11.19 31.75
CA LEU A 18 28.48 -10.41 31.60
C LEU A 18 28.37 -9.74 30.22
N GLN A 19 29.46 -9.12 29.74
CA GLN A 19 29.49 -8.51 28.41
C GLN A 19 29.26 -9.57 27.31
N ALA A 20 29.90 -10.74 27.41
CA ALA A 20 29.72 -11.82 26.45
C ALA A 20 28.29 -12.37 26.44
N ASP A 21 27.66 -12.49 27.60
CA ASP A 21 26.28 -12.95 27.74
C ASP A 21 25.28 -11.95 27.18
N ILE A 22 25.50 -10.64 27.39
CA ILE A 22 24.67 -9.59 26.79
C ILE A 22 24.77 -9.64 25.27
N TYR A 23 25.98 -9.69 24.70
CA TYR A 23 26.14 -9.80 23.24
C TYR A 23 25.50 -11.06 22.67
N ARG A 24 25.60 -12.18 23.39
CA ARG A 24 24.96 -13.42 22.97
C ARG A 24 23.44 -13.30 22.97
N ALA A 25 22.86 -12.73 24.02
CA ALA A 25 21.42 -12.51 24.11
C ALA A 25 20.93 -11.58 22.99
N ASP A 26 21.64 -10.47 22.74
CA ASP A 26 21.31 -9.53 21.66
C ASP A 26 21.40 -10.19 20.28
N PHE A 27 22.42 -11.03 20.05
CA PHE A 27 22.57 -11.75 18.80
C PHE A 27 21.46 -12.79 18.58
N GLU A 28 21.07 -13.53 19.62
CA GLU A 28 19.96 -14.48 19.56
C GLU A 28 18.62 -13.75 19.32
N ALA A 29 18.41 -12.59 19.95
CA ALA A 29 17.24 -11.76 19.73
C ALA A 29 17.18 -11.21 18.28
N GLU A 30 18.28 -10.68 17.76
CA GLU A 30 18.38 -10.18 16.38
C GLU A 30 18.14 -11.31 15.37
N ARG A 31 18.70 -12.51 15.61
CA ARG A 31 18.44 -13.69 14.77
C ARG A 31 16.95 -14.03 14.76
N ALA A 32 16.33 -14.14 15.93
CA ALA A 32 14.91 -14.46 16.04
C ALA A 32 14.03 -13.42 15.31
N ALA A 33 14.36 -12.13 15.45
CA ALA A 33 13.66 -11.06 14.74
C ALA A 33 13.81 -11.19 13.21
N ARG A 34 15.01 -11.52 12.72
CA ARG A 34 15.25 -11.75 11.28
C ARG A 34 14.51 -12.96 10.75
N GLU A 35 14.51 -14.06 11.49
CA GLU A 35 13.77 -15.27 11.12
C GLU A 35 12.26 -15.02 11.07
N GLN A 36 11.71 -14.24 12.02
CA GLN A 36 10.31 -13.83 12.01
C GLN A 36 9.97 -12.97 10.79
N LEU A 37 10.79 -11.95 10.49
CA LEU A 37 10.59 -11.10 9.32
C LEU A 37 10.69 -11.90 8.02
N HIS A 38 11.66 -12.80 7.92
CA HIS A 38 11.80 -13.70 6.77
C HIS A 38 10.58 -14.60 6.61
N GLY A 39 10.10 -15.20 7.70
CA GLY A 39 8.89 -16.03 7.69
C GLY A 39 7.65 -15.25 7.27
N GLN A 40 7.44 -14.04 7.80
CA GLN A 40 6.33 -13.17 7.39
C GLN A 40 6.41 -12.78 5.91
N ARG A 41 7.61 -12.41 5.43
CA ARG A 41 7.85 -12.08 4.02
C ARG A 41 7.53 -13.25 3.11
N GLU A 42 7.97 -14.45 3.47
CA GLU A 42 7.73 -15.67 2.68
C GLU A 42 6.24 -16.03 2.66
N ALA A 43 5.54 -15.91 3.79
CA ALA A 43 4.10 -16.12 3.86
C ALA A 43 3.31 -15.13 2.97
N LEU A 44 3.64 -13.83 3.04
CA LEU A 44 3.01 -12.81 2.20
C LEU A 44 3.34 -13.00 0.71
N GLN A 45 4.59 -13.38 0.40
CA GLN A 45 5.01 -13.64 -0.97
C GLN A 45 4.25 -14.83 -1.57
N GLU A 46 4.02 -15.87 -0.77
CA GLU A 46 3.22 -17.03 -1.14
C GLU A 46 1.75 -16.67 -1.33
N GLU A 47 1.15 -15.86 -0.45
CA GLU A 47 -0.21 -15.36 -0.61
C GLU A 47 -0.38 -14.57 -1.92
N LEU A 48 0.56 -13.68 -2.23
CA LEU A 48 0.57 -12.95 -3.49
C LEU A 48 0.68 -13.88 -4.70
N ASN A 49 1.52 -14.91 -4.63
CA ASN A 49 1.65 -15.90 -5.70
C ASN A 49 0.35 -16.68 -5.91
N GLN A 50 -0.32 -17.09 -4.84
CA GLN A 50 -1.61 -17.77 -4.91
C GLN A 50 -2.69 -16.87 -5.50
N LEU A 51 -2.77 -15.61 -5.08
CA LEU A 51 -3.71 -14.63 -5.64
C LEU A 51 -3.42 -14.37 -7.11
N ARG A 52 -2.14 -14.23 -7.50
CA ARG A 52 -1.73 -14.12 -8.90
C ARG A 52 -2.12 -15.34 -9.71
N LEU A 53 -2.03 -16.55 -9.16
CA LEU A 53 -2.45 -17.77 -9.86
C LEU A 53 -3.98 -17.79 -10.05
N ARG A 54 -4.74 -17.40 -9.02
CA ARG A 54 -6.22 -17.32 -9.08
C ARG A 54 -6.71 -16.27 -10.07
N LEU A 55 -6.09 -15.09 -10.09
CA LEU A 55 -6.44 -13.97 -10.97
C LEU A 55 -5.83 -14.10 -12.37
N GLY A 56 -4.67 -14.75 -12.47
CA GLY A 56 -3.92 -14.97 -13.70
C GLY A 56 -4.39 -16.15 -14.53
N GLY A 57 -5.34 -16.94 -14.02
CA GLY A 57 -6.10 -17.85 -14.87
C GLY A 57 -6.82 -17.07 -15.97
N ASP A 58 -6.69 -17.53 -17.22
CA ASP A 58 -7.20 -16.84 -18.42
C ASP A 58 -8.68 -16.43 -18.30
N GLY A 59 -9.48 -17.19 -17.53
CA GLY A 59 -10.89 -16.91 -17.31
C GLY A 59 -11.19 -15.60 -16.56
N ALA A 60 -10.37 -15.18 -15.59
CA ALA A 60 -10.64 -13.95 -14.84
C ALA A 60 -10.33 -12.70 -15.70
N ARG A 61 -9.23 -12.72 -16.42
CA ARG A 61 -8.85 -11.67 -17.38
C ARG A 61 -9.83 -11.59 -18.54
N ALA A 62 -10.18 -12.72 -19.15
CA ALA A 62 -11.16 -12.79 -20.24
C ALA A 62 -12.55 -12.30 -19.81
N ARG A 63 -13.00 -12.64 -18.60
CA ARG A 63 -14.30 -12.19 -18.06
C ARG A 63 -14.36 -10.68 -17.80
N LEU A 64 -13.27 -10.09 -17.31
CA LEU A 64 -13.16 -8.63 -17.15
C LEU A 64 -13.14 -7.92 -18.51
N GLU A 65 -12.42 -8.48 -19.49
CA GLU A 65 -12.35 -7.98 -20.85
C GLU A 65 -13.71 -8.08 -21.57
N GLU A 66 -14.47 -9.16 -21.35
CA GLU A 66 -15.83 -9.33 -21.84
C GLU A 66 -16.79 -8.29 -21.24
N MET A 67 -16.74 -8.06 -19.92
CA MET A 67 -17.54 -7.00 -19.29
C MET A 67 -17.19 -5.64 -19.87
N ARG A 68 -15.90 -5.31 -19.99
CA ARG A 68 -15.45 -4.06 -20.62
C ARG A 68 -15.99 -3.93 -22.06
N ASN A 69 -15.96 -5.00 -22.85
CA ASN A 69 -16.37 -4.96 -24.25
C ASN A 69 -17.88 -4.68 -24.42
N ARG A 70 -18.71 -5.15 -23.48
CA ARG A 70 -20.16 -4.85 -23.44
C ARG A 70 -20.46 -3.38 -23.13
N HIS A 71 -19.54 -2.69 -22.45
CA HIS A 71 -19.67 -1.28 -22.08
C HIS A 71 -18.89 -0.35 -23.01
N SER A 72 -18.03 -0.88 -23.89
CA SER A 72 -17.29 -0.09 -24.88
C SER A 72 -18.05 0.11 -26.20
N GLU A 73 -19.27 -0.40 -26.32
CA GLU A 73 -20.11 -0.09 -27.49
C GLU A 73 -20.39 1.43 -27.48
N PRO A 74 -19.92 2.19 -28.48
CA PRO A 74 -20.20 3.61 -28.54
C PRO A 74 -21.71 3.83 -28.57
N PRO A 75 -22.25 4.84 -27.87
CA PRO A 75 -23.67 5.15 -27.94
C PRO A 75 -24.10 5.28 -29.40
N PRO A 76 -25.29 4.76 -29.78
CA PRO A 76 -25.74 4.82 -31.16
C PRO A 76 -25.62 6.25 -31.66
N ALA A 77 -24.96 6.41 -32.82
CA ALA A 77 -24.73 7.71 -33.42
C ALA A 77 -26.05 8.50 -33.47
N PRO A 78 -26.04 9.80 -33.13
CA PRO A 78 -27.26 10.60 -33.11
C PRO A 78 -27.86 10.62 -34.51
N VAL A 79 -29.01 9.97 -34.66
CA VAL A 79 -29.82 10.00 -35.88
C VAL A 79 -30.28 11.44 -36.13
N PRO A 80 -29.96 12.03 -37.29
CA PRO A 80 -30.35 13.41 -37.55
C PRO A 80 -31.83 13.44 -37.94
N GLY A 81 -32.66 13.90 -37.01
CA GLY A 81 -33.99 14.41 -37.30
C GLY A 81 -35.12 13.61 -36.66
N ARG A 82 -35.64 14.14 -35.54
CA ARG A 82 -36.95 14.80 -35.49
C ARG A 82 -37.31 15.10 -34.03
N GLY A 83 -37.26 16.37 -33.66
CA GLY A 83 -37.89 16.89 -32.44
C GLY A 83 -37.02 16.88 -31.18
N PHE A 84 -37.07 18.03 -30.50
CA PHE A 84 -36.51 18.35 -29.17
C PHE A 84 -35.00 18.63 -29.13
N GLY A 85 -34.67 19.85 -28.69
CA GLY A 85 -33.36 20.47 -28.75
C GLY A 85 -32.25 19.59 -28.17
N GLY A 86 -31.30 19.24 -29.04
CA GLY A 86 -30.03 18.65 -28.62
C GLY A 86 -29.20 19.69 -27.89
N LEU A 87 -28.88 19.41 -26.63
CA LEU A 87 -27.66 19.93 -26.05
C LEU A 87 -26.58 18.87 -26.24
N LEU A 88 -25.50 19.32 -26.86
CA LEU A 88 -24.11 18.87 -26.73
C LEU A 88 -23.92 17.81 -25.62
N PRO A 89 -23.17 16.71 -25.84
CA PRO A 89 -22.61 16.02 -24.69
C PRO A 89 -21.88 17.11 -23.88
N PRO A 90 -22.22 17.33 -22.60
CA PRO A 90 -21.46 18.29 -21.81
C PRO A 90 -20.00 17.88 -21.95
N ALA A 91 -19.15 18.85 -22.26
CA ALA A 91 -17.74 18.67 -22.03
C ALA A 91 -17.61 18.05 -20.65
N GLU A 92 -16.76 17.03 -20.51
CA GLU A 92 -16.35 16.50 -19.22
C GLU A 92 -15.60 17.62 -18.46
N GLU A 93 -16.33 18.67 -18.07
CA GLU A 93 -15.95 19.65 -17.09
C GLU A 93 -16.03 18.87 -15.79
N GLY A 94 -14.92 18.21 -15.47
CA GLY A 94 -14.69 17.64 -14.15
C GLY A 94 -15.07 18.66 -13.07
N PRO A 95 -15.46 18.20 -11.88
CA PRO A 95 -16.01 19.06 -10.83
C PRO A 95 -15.16 20.32 -10.69
N ASP A 96 -15.82 21.48 -10.72
CA ASP A 96 -15.20 22.80 -10.60
C ASP A 96 -14.31 22.83 -9.36
N LEU A 97 -12.99 22.66 -9.53
CA LEU A 97 -12.02 22.57 -8.43
C LEU A 97 -11.77 23.99 -7.89
N CYS A 98 -12.69 24.47 -7.08
CA CYS A 98 -12.72 25.85 -6.60
C CYS A 98 -12.39 25.96 -5.11
N CYS A 99 -11.56 26.93 -4.73
CA CYS A 99 -11.33 27.26 -3.33
C CYS A 99 -12.57 27.92 -2.70
N PRO A 100 -13.09 27.45 -1.56
CA PRO A 100 -14.30 28.02 -0.95
C PRO A 100 -14.10 29.43 -0.37
N LYS A 101 -12.85 29.85 -0.11
CA LYS A 101 -12.56 31.18 0.47
C LYS A 101 -12.55 32.29 -0.58
N CYS A 102 -11.92 32.04 -1.73
CA CYS A 102 -11.64 33.08 -2.73
C CYS A 102 -12.10 32.71 -4.15
N GLN A 103 -12.74 31.55 -4.32
CA GLN A 103 -13.25 31.04 -5.60
C GLN A 103 -12.17 30.86 -6.69
N TYR A 104 -10.91 30.69 -6.29
CA TYR A 104 -9.83 30.32 -7.19
C TYR A 104 -10.10 28.96 -7.84
N LYS A 105 -10.13 28.91 -9.18
CA LYS A 105 -10.26 27.70 -9.98
C LYS A 105 -8.89 27.06 -10.22
N ALA A 106 -8.69 25.85 -9.72
CA ALA A 106 -7.49 25.08 -9.92
C ALA A 106 -7.67 24.09 -11.10
N PRO A 107 -6.62 23.83 -11.90
CA PRO A 107 -6.66 22.86 -12.99
C PRO A 107 -6.63 21.39 -12.51
N ASP A 108 -6.19 21.14 -11.27
CA ASP A 108 -6.05 19.82 -10.68
C ASP A 108 -6.19 19.90 -9.14
N MET A 109 -6.35 18.74 -8.50
CA MET A 109 -6.60 18.67 -7.06
C MET A 109 -5.37 19.10 -6.23
N ASP A 110 -4.14 18.80 -6.66
CA ASP A 110 -2.93 19.11 -5.89
C ASP A 110 -2.75 20.63 -5.81
N THR A 111 -2.96 21.31 -6.94
CA THR A 111 -2.98 22.77 -7.01
C THR A 111 -4.07 23.37 -6.12
N LEU A 112 -5.27 22.77 -6.09
CA LEU A 112 -6.34 23.21 -5.20
C LEU A 112 -5.96 23.01 -3.72
N GLN A 113 -5.37 21.87 -3.37
CA GLN A 113 -5.04 21.52 -1.99
C GLN A 113 -3.95 22.44 -1.41
N ILE A 114 -2.88 22.70 -2.18
CA ILE A 114 -1.84 23.67 -1.79
C ILE A 114 -2.47 25.05 -1.60
N HIS A 115 -3.28 25.48 -2.57
CA HIS A 115 -3.94 26.77 -2.51
C HIS A 115 -4.84 26.88 -1.27
N VAL A 116 -5.72 25.90 -1.02
CA VAL A 116 -6.65 25.89 0.11
C VAL A 116 -5.90 25.94 1.44
N MET A 117 -4.77 25.23 1.56
CA MET A 117 -3.93 25.24 2.77
C MET A 117 -3.32 26.62 3.07
N ASP A 118 -2.98 27.41 2.04
CA ASP A 118 -2.49 28.78 2.21
C ASP A 118 -3.61 29.81 2.31
N CYS A 119 -4.71 29.56 1.62
CA CYS A 119 -5.84 30.48 1.60
C CYS A 119 -6.64 30.39 2.89
N ILE A 120 -6.80 29.24 3.56
CA ILE A 120 -7.58 29.13 4.81
C ILE A 120 -6.90 29.80 6.03
N LYS A 121 -5.61 30.13 5.93
CA LYS A 121 -4.96 30.98 6.93
C LYS A 121 -5.57 32.39 6.95
#